data_AF-A0A8J8EK44-F1
#
_entry.id   AF-A0A8J8EK44-F1
#
_cell.length_a   1.000
_cell.length_b   1.000
_cell.length_c   1.000
_cell.angle_alpha   90.00
_cell.angle_beta   90.00
_cell.angle_gamma   90.00
#
_symmetry.space_group_name_H-M   'P 1'
#
loop_
_entity.id
_entity.type
_entity.pdbx_description
1 polymer ?
#
loop_
_entity_poly.entity_id
_entity_poly.type
_entity_poly.pdbx_seq_one_letter_code
_entity_poly.pdbx_strand_id
1 'polypeptide(L)'
;MELKVSIWIFFIDIVLFIVIGYSALYALRRISRYGEPLNRFIVIVAVSMFTAAAGRALDIVDDFTGEVPIIISLEQILYFLSIIGIAYGLLSYISHVEKTILPIPANAAGNARLSPGGYLYTGEDTGDLVEFISSIDAPVLVITRSPWIYENIGEHVQTLWITPAIDRGIGPTKLHVIMESAVKFLRGGGRLIVVDCLEAFILYNDFTATFRFLSSLKDYAVEAKSTLLLVVIKGTIGEKELKILMREFTPVKSPKNLLKTSS
;
A
#
# COMPACT_ATOMS: atom_id res chain seq x y z
N MET A 1 -27.28 -46.72 0.77
CA MET A 1 -27.39 -45.53 -0.10
C MET A 1 -26.88 -45.95 -1.46
N GLU A 2 -27.72 -45.87 -2.48
CA GLU A 2 -27.31 -46.14 -3.86
C GLU A 2 -26.88 -44.81 -4.50
N LEU A 3 -25.83 -44.85 -5.34
CA LEU A 3 -25.36 -43.68 -6.06
C LEU A 3 -26.38 -43.33 -7.15
N LYS A 4 -26.89 -42.10 -7.14
CA LYS A 4 -27.89 -41.64 -8.11
C LYS A 4 -27.28 -40.94 -9.33
N VAL A 5 -26.01 -40.57 -9.24
CA VAL A 5 -25.25 -39.93 -10.30
C VAL A 5 -24.28 -40.91 -10.98
N SER A 6 -23.69 -40.47 -12.10
CA SER A 6 -22.59 -41.21 -12.74
C SER A 6 -21.38 -41.27 -11.81
N ILE A 7 -20.67 -42.41 -11.82
CA ILE A 7 -19.46 -42.63 -11.00
C ILE A 7 -18.38 -41.58 -11.27
N TRP A 8 -18.35 -41.01 -12.47
CA TRP A 8 -17.43 -39.94 -12.85
C TRP A 8 -17.73 -38.61 -12.17
N ILE A 9 -19.01 -38.28 -12.00
CA ILE A 9 -19.45 -37.04 -11.34
C ILE A 9 -19.05 -37.11 -9.86
N PHE A 10 -19.45 -38.19 -9.20
CA PHE A 10 -19.08 -38.47 -7.81
C PHE A 10 -17.56 -38.39 -7.56
N PHE A 11 -16.76 -38.95 -8.48
CA PHE A 11 -15.30 -38.87 -8.36
C PHE A 11 -14.78 -37.43 -8.47
N ILE A 12 -15.33 -36.63 -9.40
CA ILE A 12 -14.98 -35.22 -9.55
C ILE A 12 -15.31 -34.44 -8.26
N ASP A 13 -16.48 -34.68 -7.67
CA ASP A 13 -16.91 -33.97 -6.46
C ASP A 13 -16.04 -34.29 -5.25
N ILE A 14 -15.63 -35.56 -5.08
CA ILE A 14 -14.64 -35.95 -4.07
C ILE A 14 -13.32 -35.23 -4.28
N VAL A 15 -12.80 -35.23 -5.52
CA VAL A 15 -11.51 -34.60 -5.82
C VAL A 15 -11.58 -33.10 -5.56
N LEU A 16 -12.64 -32.43 -5.99
CA LEU A 16 -12.84 -31.00 -5.76
C LEU A 16 -12.96 -30.68 -4.28
N PHE A 17 -13.70 -31.48 -3.50
CA PHE A 17 -13.80 -31.35 -2.06
C PHE A 17 -12.42 -31.41 -1.40
N ILE A 18 -11.61 -32.43 -1.73
CA ILE A 18 -10.27 -32.61 -1.17
C ILE A 18 -9.35 -31.45 -1.56
N VAL A 19 -9.34 -31.05 -2.83
CA VAL A 19 -8.45 -29.99 -3.32
C VAL A 19 -8.80 -28.64 -2.70
N ILE A 20 -10.09 -28.27 -2.68
CA ILE A 20 -10.54 -26.99 -2.12
C ILE A 20 -10.32 -26.98 -0.60
N GLY A 21 -10.71 -28.05 0.11
CA GLY A 21 -10.51 -28.18 1.55
C GLY A 21 -9.04 -28.15 1.96
N TYR A 22 -8.18 -28.88 1.24
CA TYR A 22 -6.74 -28.86 1.48
C TYR A 22 -6.14 -27.47 1.23
N SER A 23 -6.55 -26.79 0.15
CA SER A 23 -6.09 -25.44 -0.18
C SER A 23 -6.48 -24.44 0.91
N ALA A 24 -7.71 -24.53 1.43
CA ALA A 24 -8.19 -23.69 2.53
C ALA A 24 -7.38 -23.92 3.82
N LEU A 25 -7.13 -25.18 4.18
CA LEU A 25 -6.29 -25.55 5.33
C LEU A 25 -4.85 -25.08 5.18
N TYR A 26 -4.28 -25.23 3.99
CA TYR A 26 -2.93 -24.77 3.67
C TYR A 26 -2.82 -23.25 3.81
N ALA A 27 -3.81 -22.50 3.33
CA ALA A 27 -3.89 -21.06 3.47
C ALA A 27 -3.95 -20.63 4.95
N LEU A 28 -4.84 -21.23 5.76
CA LEU A 28 -4.94 -20.92 7.20
C LEU A 28 -3.66 -21.21 7.98
N ARG A 29 -2.98 -22.33 7.68
CA ARG A 29 -1.72 -22.68 8.36
C ARG A 29 -0.59 -21.69 8.10
N ARG A 30 -0.71 -20.86 7.05
CA ARG A 30 0.33 -19.93 6.62
C ARG A 30 0.03 -18.47 6.96
N ILE A 31 -1.11 -18.20 7.58
CA ILE A 31 -1.62 -16.87 7.93
C ILE A 31 -0.58 -16.07 8.76
N SER A 32 0.06 -16.71 9.74
CA SER A 32 1.04 -16.06 10.62
C SER A 32 2.41 -15.80 9.97
N ARG A 33 2.64 -16.29 8.75
CA ARG A 33 3.91 -16.07 8.04
C ARG A 33 3.93 -14.79 7.22
N TYR A 34 2.77 -14.18 6.99
CA TYR A 34 2.65 -13.05 6.08
C TYR A 34 2.23 -11.78 6.80
N GLY A 35 2.64 -10.66 6.21
CA GLY A 35 2.22 -9.35 6.66
C GLY A 35 0.84 -8.93 6.18
N GLU A 36 0.24 -7.94 6.84
CA GLU A 36 -0.86 -7.18 6.23
C GLU A 36 -0.33 -6.40 5.01
N PRO A 37 -1.08 -6.31 3.88
CA PRO A 37 -2.49 -6.71 3.66
C PRO A 37 -2.69 -8.18 3.22
N LEU A 38 -1.61 -8.91 2.93
CA LEU A 38 -1.66 -10.29 2.43
C LEU A 38 -2.31 -11.24 3.44
N ASN A 39 -2.10 -11.01 4.73
CA ASN A 39 -2.72 -11.79 5.79
C ASN A 39 -4.26 -11.71 5.77
N ARG A 40 -4.84 -10.50 5.75
CA ARG A 40 -6.30 -10.31 5.57
C ARG A 40 -6.83 -10.99 4.30
N PHE A 41 -6.12 -10.86 3.19
CA PHE A 41 -6.48 -11.55 1.95
C PHE A 41 -6.55 -13.08 2.13
N ILE A 42 -5.51 -13.66 2.73
CA ILE A 42 -5.44 -15.10 3.00
C ILE A 42 -6.59 -15.55 3.91
N VAL A 43 -6.93 -14.78 4.96
CA VAL A 43 -8.08 -15.08 5.84
C VAL A 43 -9.37 -15.14 5.03
N ILE A 44 -9.66 -14.08 4.27
CA ILE A 44 -10.91 -13.96 3.51
C ILE A 44 -11.04 -15.10 2.51
N VAL A 45 -9.99 -15.33 1.71
CA VAL A 45 -9.96 -16.41 0.71
C VAL A 45 -10.07 -17.78 1.37
N ALA A 46 -9.36 -18.02 2.47
CA ALA A 46 -9.45 -19.29 3.18
C ALA A 46 -10.86 -19.56 3.70
N VAL A 47 -11.50 -18.58 4.34
CA VAL A 47 -12.89 -18.69 4.80
C VAL A 47 -13.83 -18.97 3.63
N SER A 48 -13.69 -18.27 2.52
CA SER A 48 -14.49 -18.53 1.31
C SER A 48 -14.27 -19.93 0.74
N MET A 49 -13.02 -20.40 0.70
CA MET A 49 -12.71 -21.77 0.27
C MET A 49 -13.28 -22.82 1.23
N PHE A 50 -13.31 -22.56 2.54
CA PHE A 50 -14.02 -23.43 3.49
C PHE A 50 -15.52 -23.47 3.22
N THR A 51 -16.14 -22.32 2.91
CA THR A 51 -17.54 -22.26 2.51
C THR A 51 -17.80 -23.07 1.24
N ALA A 52 -16.91 -22.98 0.22
CA ALA A 52 -17.00 -23.82 -0.97
C ALA A 52 -16.79 -25.30 -0.68
N ALA A 53 -15.86 -25.67 0.21
CA ALA A 53 -15.65 -27.06 0.60
C ALA A 53 -16.88 -27.62 1.34
N ALA A 54 -17.58 -26.81 2.14
CA ALA A 54 -18.85 -27.19 2.74
C ALA A 54 -19.94 -27.42 1.68
N GLY A 55 -20.00 -26.58 0.64
CA GLY A 55 -20.87 -26.81 -0.52
C GLY A 55 -20.55 -28.14 -1.20
N ARG A 56 -19.28 -28.43 -1.46
CA ARG A 56 -18.86 -29.71 -2.07
C ARG A 56 -19.17 -30.93 -1.20
N ALA A 57 -19.11 -30.78 0.11
CA ALA A 57 -19.51 -31.85 1.01
C ALA A 57 -21.02 -32.13 0.93
N LEU A 58 -21.84 -31.11 0.66
CA LEU A 58 -23.27 -31.28 0.39
C LEU A 58 -23.53 -31.93 -0.96
N ASP A 59 -22.81 -31.54 -2.03
CA ASP A 59 -22.93 -32.19 -3.35
C ASP A 59 -22.70 -33.72 -3.22
N ILE A 60 -21.65 -34.12 -2.48
CA ILE A 60 -21.35 -35.55 -2.22
C ILE A 60 -22.49 -36.25 -1.48
N VAL A 61 -23.23 -35.55 -0.62
CA VAL A 61 -24.41 -36.10 0.05
C VAL A 61 -25.60 -36.17 -0.91
N ASP A 62 -25.80 -35.15 -1.75
CA ASP A 62 -26.89 -35.10 -2.72
C ASP A 62 -26.80 -36.23 -3.76
N ASP A 63 -25.58 -36.63 -4.14
CA ASP A 63 -25.30 -37.79 -4.99
C ASP A 63 -25.95 -39.10 -4.51
N PHE A 64 -26.25 -39.20 -3.21
CA PHE A 64 -26.93 -40.36 -2.61
C PHE A 64 -28.38 -40.09 -2.19
N THR A 65 -28.73 -38.87 -1.79
CA THR A 65 -30.10 -38.53 -1.34
C THR A 65 -31.03 -38.26 -2.52
N GLY A 66 -30.49 -37.76 -3.63
CA GLY A 66 -31.19 -37.42 -4.86
C GLY A 66 -31.93 -36.11 -4.77
N GLU A 67 -31.37 -35.10 -5.44
CA GLU A 67 -31.94 -33.80 -5.80
C GLU A 67 -32.97 -33.26 -4.80
N VAL A 68 -32.59 -33.20 -3.53
CA VAL A 68 -33.48 -32.63 -2.51
C VAL A 68 -33.46 -31.11 -2.69
N PRO A 69 -34.60 -30.44 -2.94
CA PRO A 69 -34.60 -29.01 -3.30
C PRO A 69 -33.92 -28.09 -2.27
N ILE A 70 -34.00 -28.47 -0.99
CA ILE A 70 -33.37 -27.73 0.13
C ILE A 70 -31.84 -27.84 0.05
N ILE A 71 -31.31 -29.02 -0.28
CA ILE A 71 -29.86 -29.26 -0.38
C ILE A 71 -29.30 -28.46 -1.56
N ILE A 72 -29.94 -28.55 -2.73
CA ILE A 72 -29.58 -27.77 -3.93
C ILE A 72 -29.57 -26.27 -3.64
N SER A 73 -30.59 -25.76 -2.94
CA SER A 73 -30.67 -24.34 -2.59
C SER A 73 -29.52 -23.93 -1.65
N LEU A 74 -29.16 -24.80 -0.70
CA LEU A 74 -28.08 -24.55 0.25
C LEU A 74 -26.71 -24.56 -0.45
N GLU A 75 -26.46 -25.52 -1.35
CA GLU A 75 -25.26 -25.58 -2.20
C GLU A 75 -25.09 -24.29 -3.01
N GLN A 76 -26.14 -23.84 -3.70
CA GLN A 76 -26.12 -22.62 -4.48
C GLN A 76 -25.77 -21.39 -3.63
N ILE A 77 -26.33 -21.29 -2.42
CA ILE A 77 -26.02 -20.19 -1.49
C ILE A 77 -24.56 -20.26 -1.04
N LEU A 78 -24.04 -21.43 -0.69
CA LEU A 78 -22.65 -21.60 -0.25
C LEU A 78 -21.67 -21.25 -1.37
N TYR A 79 -21.94 -21.69 -2.60
CA TYR A 79 -21.12 -21.35 -3.75
C TYR A 79 -21.17 -19.86 -4.08
N PHE A 80 -22.36 -19.25 -4.02
CA PHE A 80 -22.52 -17.81 -4.22
C PHE A 80 -21.70 -17.01 -3.20
N LEU A 81 -21.80 -17.34 -1.91
CA LEU A 81 -21.04 -16.68 -0.83
C LEU A 81 -19.53 -16.90 -0.98
N SER A 82 -19.10 -18.09 -1.38
CA SER A 82 -17.68 -18.37 -1.65
C SER A 82 -17.15 -17.50 -2.78
N ILE A 83 -17.85 -17.43 -3.92
CA ILE A 83 -17.41 -16.65 -5.08
C ILE A 83 -17.31 -15.17 -4.72
N ILE A 84 -18.32 -14.62 -4.03
CA ILE A 84 -18.30 -13.23 -3.55
C ILE A 84 -17.10 -12.98 -2.64
N GLY A 85 -16.85 -13.87 -1.68
CA GLY A 85 -15.76 -13.69 -0.74
C GLY A 85 -14.38 -13.77 -1.40
N ILE A 86 -14.17 -14.68 -2.35
CA ILE A 86 -12.93 -14.75 -3.14
C ILE A 86 -12.76 -13.48 -3.98
N ALA A 87 -13.81 -13.03 -4.67
CA ALA A 87 -13.78 -11.83 -5.49
C ALA A 87 -13.48 -10.59 -4.64
N TYR A 88 -14.15 -10.43 -3.50
CA TYR A 88 -13.91 -9.35 -2.55
C TYR A 88 -12.48 -9.39 -2.00
N GLY A 89 -12.00 -10.57 -1.60
CA GLY A 89 -10.62 -10.76 -1.15
C GLY A 89 -9.62 -10.28 -2.20
N LEU A 90 -9.78 -10.73 -3.44
CA LEU A 90 -8.89 -10.36 -4.55
C LEU A 90 -8.92 -8.85 -4.84
N LEU A 91 -10.11 -8.26 -4.97
CA LEU A 91 -10.27 -6.82 -5.22
C LEU A 91 -9.68 -5.98 -4.08
N SER A 92 -9.95 -6.38 -2.84
CA SER A 92 -9.40 -5.72 -1.65
C SER A 92 -7.87 -5.81 -1.66
N TYR A 93 -7.29 -6.99 -1.92
CA TYR A 93 -5.85 -7.15 -1.98
C TYR A 93 -5.19 -6.30 -3.07
N ILE A 94 -5.74 -6.34 -4.29
CA ILE A 94 -5.23 -5.52 -5.41
C ILE A 94 -5.30 -4.04 -5.05
N SER A 95 -6.43 -3.56 -4.51
CA SER A 95 -6.57 -2.15 -4.13
C SER A 95 -5.55 -1.71 -3.07
N HIS A 96 -5.28 -2.56 -2.07
CA HIS A 96 -4.25 -2.27 -1.07
C HIS A 96 -2.84 -2.27 -1.69
N VAL A 97 -2.52 -3.26 -2.53
CA VAL A 97 -1.22 -3.36 -3.19
C VAL A 97 -0.97 -2.19 -4.13
N GLU A 98 -1.97 -1.78 -4.93
CA GLU A 98 -1.86 -0.63 -5.80
C GLU A 98 -1.57 0.64 -5.01
N LYS A 99 -2.33 0.91 -3.93
CA LYS A 99 -2.13 2.08 -3.07
C LYS A 99 -0.76 2.09 -2.38
N THR A 100 -0.22 0.93 -2.00
CA THR A 100 1.04 0.83 -1.26
C THR A 100 2.28 0.75 -2.18
N ILE A 101 2.18 0.11 -3.34
CA ILE A 101 3.36 -0.17 -4.20
C ILE A 101 3.46 0.79 -5.39
N LEU A 102 2.33 1.22 -5.95
CA LEU A 102 2.30 2.10 -7.12
C LEU A 102 1.68 3.44 -6.72
N PRO A 103 2.50 4.43 -6.32
CA PRO A 103 1.97 5.74 -6.03
C PRO A 103 1.56 6.43 -7.33
N ILE A 104 0.39 6.09 -7.86
CA ILE A 104 -0.22 6.78 -8.98
C ILE A 104 -1.11 7.82 -8.33
N PRO A 105 -0.85 9.13 -8.52
CA PRO A 105 -1.72 10.14 -7.97
C PRO A 105 -3.17 9.81 -8.38
N ALA A 106 -4.06 9.74 -7.39
CA ALA A 106 -5.49 9.79 -7.68
C ALA A 106 -5.72 11.00 -8.59
N ASN A 107 -6.65 10.92 -9.53
CA ASN A 107 -6.98 11.96 -10.50
C ASN A 107 -7.54 13.26 -9.84
N ALA A 108 -6.96 13.73 -8.75
CA ALA A 108 -7.19 15.02 -8.18
C ALA A 108 -6.41 16.03 -9.04
N ALA A 109 -7.14 16.68 -9.94
CA ALA A 109 -6.76 17.97 -10.47
C ALA A 109 -6.70 18.98 -9.31
N GLY A 110 -5.66 18.85 -8.48
CA GLY A 110 -5.48 19.68 -7.31
C GLY A 110 -5.17 21.12 -7.71
N ASN A 111 -5.97 22.05 -7.20
CA ASN A 111 -5.81 23.48 -7.45
C ASN A 111 -4.76 24.13 -6.54
N ALA A 112 -4.15 23.37 -5.62
CA ALA A 112 -3.16 23.88 -4.70
C ALA A 112 -1.93 24.46 -5.44
N ARG A 113 -1.72 25.77 -5.29
CA ARG A 113 -0.58 26.49 -5.86
C ARG A 113 0.62 26.39 -4.92
N LEU A 114 1.31 25.25 -4.99
CA LEU A 114 2.61 25.09 -4.35
C LEU A 114 3.70 25.76 -5.20
N SER A 115 4.71 26.34 -4.55
CA SER A 115 5.87 26.88 -5.24
C SER A 115 6.80 25.72 -5.64
N PRO A 116 7.07 25.49 -6.93
CA PRO A 116 7.96 24.40 -7.35
C PRO A 116 9.38 24.62 -6.83
N GLY A 117 10.00 23.57 -6.32
CA GLY A 117 11.34 23.66 -5.75
C GLY A 117 11.64 22.59 -4.70
N GLY A 118 12.89 22.59 -4.24
CA GLY A 118 13.34 21.80 -3.11
C GLY A 118 13.40 22.64 -1.83
N TYR A 119 12.73 22.19 -0.79
CA TYR A 119 12.62 22.87 0.50
C TYR A 119 13.06 21.96 1.64
N LEU A 120 13.57 22.58 2.69
CA LEU A 120 14.02 21.91 3.91
C LEU A 120 13.25 22.46 5.10
N TYR A 121 12.44 21.63 5.74
CA TYR A 121 11.76 21.94 6.99
C TYR A 121 12.50 21.28 8.15
N THR A 122 12.85 22.10 9.15
CA THR A 122 13.51 21.64 10.37
C THR A 122 12.53 21.75 11.54
N GLY A 123 11.69 20.73 11.67
CA GLY A 123 10.65 20.65 12.69
C GLY A 123 11.06 19.77 13.87
N GLU A 124 10.47 20.05 15.03
CA GLU A 124 10.55 19.18 16.21
C GLU A 124 9.26 18.34 16.38
N ASP A 125 8.15 18.80 15.78
CA ASP A 125 6.84 18.16 15.87
C ASP A 125 6.33 17.72 14.50
N THR A 126 5.83 16.50 14.41
CA THR A 126 5.20 15.92 13.21
C THR A 126 3.76 16.46 13.00
N GLY A 127 3.14 17.04 14.03
CA GLY A 127 1.79 17.60 13.98
C GLY A 127 1.63 18.73 12.96
N ASP A 128 2.58 19.67 12.92
CA ASP A 128 2.59 20.79 11.96
C ASP A 128 2.63 20.29 10.51
N LEU A 129 3.35 19.21 10.26
CA LEU A 129 3.50 18.60 8.94
C LEU A 129 2.20 17.90 8.51
N VAL A 130 1.57 17.16 9.43
CA VAL A 130 0.27 16.52 9.19
C VAL A 130 -0.79 17.57 8.88
N GLU A 131 -0.91 18.62 9.70
CA GLU A 131 -1.87 19.71 9.47
C GLU A 131 -1.65 20.40 8.11
N PHE A 132 -0.38 20.63 7.74
CA PHE A 132 -0.03 21.17 6.44
C PHE A 132 -0.47 20.26 5.29
N ILE A 133 -0.14 18.97 5.34
CA ILE A 133 -0.52 18.01 4.28
C ILE A 133 -2.05 17.88 4.19
N SER A 134 -2.76 17.88 5.32
CA SER A 134 -4.23 17.88 5.36
C SER A 134 -4.84 19.12 4.69
N SER A 135 -4.17 20.27 4.77
CA SER A 135 -4.66 21.52 4.17
C SER A 135 -4.46 21.61 2.64
N ILE A 136 -3.70 20.69 2.05
CA ILE A 136 -3.36 20.70 0.63
C ILE A 136 -4.37 19.89 -0.16
N ASP A 137 -5.12 20.55 -1.04
CA ASP A 137 -5.95 19.91 -2.05
C ASP A 137 -5.14 19.60 -3.32
N ALA A 138 -4.22 18.64 -3.20
CA ALA A 138 -3.44 18.11 -4.31
C ALA A 138 -2.80 16.75 -3.96
N PRO A 139 -2.45 15.92 -4.95
CA PRO A 139 -1.79 14.65 -4.68
C PRO A 139 -0.44 14.84 -3.97
N VAL A 140 -0.27 14.16 -2.84
CA VAL A 140 0.94 14.17 -1.99
C VAL A 140 1.50 12.75 -1.84
N LEU A 141 2.80 12.60 -2.02
CA LEU A 141 3.55 11.37 -1.70
C LEU A 141 4.41 11.60 -0.47
N VAL A 142 4.20 10.84 0.59
CA VAL A 142 4.99 10.90 1.83
C VAL A 142 5.88 9.67 1.94
N ILE A 143 7.19 9.87 1.87
CA ILE A 143 8.20 8.84 2.05
C ILE A 143 8.58 8.85 3.54
N THR A 144 8.16 7.83 4.30
CA THR A 144 8.29 7.82 5.76
C THR A 144 8.52 6.41 6.31
N ARG A 145 9.06 6.31 7.52
CA ARG A 145 9.10 5.05 8.29
C ARG A 145 7.82 4.80 9.10
N SER A 146 6.99 5.83 9.28
CA SER A 146 5.82 5.81 10.14
C SER A 146 4.54 6.12 9.35
N PRO A 147 4.15 5.26 8.39
CA PRO A 147 3.04 5.52 7.47
C PRO A 147 1.70 5.72 8.19
N TRP A 148 1.50 5.08 9.34
CA TRP A 148 0.31 5.18 10.18
C TRP A 148 -0.02 6.61 10.62
N ILE A 149 0.96 7.51 10.69
CA ILE A 149 0.74 8.93 11.03
C ILE A 149 -0.08 9.63 9.93
N TYR A 150 0.02 9.14 8.69
CA TYR A 150 -0.57 9.78 7.52
C TYR A 150 -1.77 9.02 6.92
N GLU A 151 -2.12 7.84 7.46
CA GLU A 151 -3.20 6.97 6.93
C GLU A 151 -4.58 7.65 6.93
N ASN A 152 -4.84 8.58 7.85
CA ASN A 152 -6.16 9.20 8.04
C ASN A 152 -6.28 10.63 7.47
N ILE A 153 -5.30 11.09 6.70
CA ILE A 153 -5.26 12.48 6.23
C ILE A 153 -6.17 12.73 5.02
N GLY A 154 -6.35 11.73 4.16
CA GLY A 154 -7.21 11.82 2.98
C GLY A 154 -6.72 10.95 1.83
N GLU A 155 -7.57 10.75 0.83
CA GLU A 155 -7.26 9.91 -0.35
C GLU A 155 -6.22 10.54 -1.29
N HIS A 156 -5.97 11.84 -1.15
CA HIS A 156 -4.93 12.57 -1.90
C HIS A 156 -3.52 12.29 -1.38
N VAL A 157 -3.38 11.69 -0.19
CA VAL A 157 -2.09 11.36 0.42
C VAL A 157 -1.78 9.89 0.23
N GLN A 158 -0.60 9.63 -0.33
CA GLN A 158 -0.06 8.29 -0.52
C GLN A 158 1.22 8.16 0.28
N THR A 159 1.41 7.04 0.98
CA THR A 159 2.59 6.81 1.80
C THR A 159 3.48 5.75 1.15
N LEU A 160 4.77 6.06 1.03
CA LEU A 160 5.79 5.10 0.65
C LEU A 160 6.52 4.64 1.92
N TRP A 161 6.19 3.44 2.38
CA TRP A 161 6.73 2.93 3.63
C TRP A 161 8.18 2.46 3.48
N ILE A 162 9.09 3.14 4.18
CA ILE A 162 10.50 2.78 4.25
C ILE A 162 10.75 1.91 5.48
N THR A 163 11.14 0.66 5.24
CA THR A 163 11.44 -0.29 6.32
C THR A 163 12.49 -1.30 5.87
N PRO A 164 13.45 -1.68 6.73
CA PRO A 164 14.37 -2.77 6.44
C PRO A 164 13.66 -4.15 6.42
N ALA A 165 12.44 -4.25 6.94
CA ALA A 165 11.66 -5.49 6.88
C ALA A 165 11.19 -5.76 5.45
N ILE A 166 11.58 -6.92 4.91
CA ILE A 166 11.48 -7.28 3.48
C ILE A 166 10.01 -7.42 3.01
N ASP A 167 9.09 -7.61 3.95
CA ASP A 167 7.79 -8.22 3.64
C ASP A 167 6.68 -7.21 3.32
N ARG A 168 6.86 -5.92 3.64
CA ARG A 168 5.78 -4.92 3.56
C ARG A 168 6.18 -3.53 3.08
N GLY A 169 7.47 -3.20 2.99
CA GLY A 169 7.89 -1.88 2.52
C GLY A 169 9.23 -1.89 1.81
N ILE A 170 9.67 -0.71 1.40
CA ILE A 170 10.87 -0.55 0.60
C ILE A 170 12.06 -0.39 1.53
N GLY A 171 13.06 -1.26 1.36
CA GLY A 171 14.32 -1.17 2.07
C GLY A 171 14.96 0.22 1.88
N PRO A 172 15.47 0.86 2.94
CA PRO A 172 16.10 2.18 2.84
C PRO A 172 17.32 2.18 1.90
N THR A 173 17.94 1.02 1.66
CA THR A 173 19.05 0.85 0.72
C THR A 173 18.64 0.82 -0.76
N LYS A 174 17.35 0.62 -1.05
CA LYS A 174 16.82 0.53 -2.41
C LYS A 174 16.47 1.91 -2.97
N LEU A 175 17.41 2.85 -2.90
CA LEU A 175 17.23 4.24 -3.37
C LEU A 175 16.72 4.32 -4.81
N HIS A 176 17.16 3.40 -5.69
CA HIS A 176 16.69 3.32 -7.07
C HIS A 176 15.17 3.03 -7.17
N VAL A 177 14.65 2.13 -6.34
CA VAL A 177 13.22 1.79 -6.32
C VAL A 177 12.40 2.96 -5.79
N ILE A 178 12.89 3.62 -4.73
CA ILE A 178 12.25 4.81 -4.14
C ILE A 178 12.19 5.93 -5.19
N MET A 179 13.29 6.15 -5.93
CA MET A 179 13.35 7.12 -7.02
C MET A 179 12.34 6.80 -8.10
N GLU A 180 12.28 5.54 -8.56
CA GLU A 180 11.35 5.13 -9.61
C GLU A 180 9.89 5.36 -9.20
N SER A 181 9.52 4.99 -7.95
CA SER A 181 8.19 5.23 -7.40
C SER A 181 7.87 6.73 -7.34
N ALA A 182 8.80 7.55 -6.86
CA ALA A 182 8.61 8.99 -6.79
C ALA A 182 8.48 9.65 -8.17
N VAL A 183 9.29 9.23 -9.15
CA VAL A 183 9.20 9.73 -10.54
C VAL A 183 7.89 9.30 -11.20
N LYS A 184 7.42 8.07 -10.99
CA LYS A 184 6.10 7.62 -11.47
C LYS A 184 4.98 8.48 -10.89
N PHE A 185 5.04 8.78 -9.60
CA PHE A 185 4.09 9.67 -8.93
C PHE A 185 4.08 11.08 -9.55
N LEU A 186 5.25 11.68 -9.75
CA LEU A 186 5.38 13.00 -10.39
C LEU A 186 4.81 13.01 -11.81
N ARG A 187 5.14 11.99 -12.61
CA ARG A 187 4.63 11.84 -14.00
C ARG A 187 3.11 11.69 -14.06
N GLY A 188 2.49 11.10 -13.03
CA GLY A 188 1.04 11.01 -12.92
C GLY A 188 0.34 12.33 -12.56
N GLY A 189 1.08 13.40 -12.25
CA GLY A 189 0.50 14.67 -11.78
C GLY A 189 0.69 14.94 -10.29
N GLY A 190 1.55 14.18 -9.60
CA GLY A 190 1.89 14.40 -8.20
C GLY A 190 2.44 15.80 -7.93
N ARG A 191 1.94 16.52 -6.91
CA ARG A 191 2.28 17.93 -6.66
C ARG A 191 3.28 18.15 -5.54
N LEU A 192 3.30 17.26 -4.55
CA LEU A 192 4.18 17.35 -3.38
C LEU A 192 4.78 15.98 -3.07
N ILE A 193 6.09 15.96 -2.87
CA ILE A 193 6.79 14.84 -2.26
C ILE A 193 7.34 15.30 -0.93
N VAL A 194 7.04 14.57 0.14
CA VAL A 194 7.56 14.79 1.48
C VAL A 194 8.50 13.64 1.84
N VAL A 195 9.72 13.95 2.27
CA VAL A 195 10.68 12.97 2.78
C VAL A 195 10.78 13.14 4.30
N ASP A 196 10.10 12.26 5.03
CA ASP A 196 9.97 12.23 6.49
C ASP A 196 10.69 10.99 7.08
N CYS A 197 11.94 10.79 6.65
CA CYS A 197 12.84 9.78 7.19
C CYS A 197 14.28 9.93 6.69
N LEU A 198 14.77 11.16 6.56
CA LEU A 198 16.08 11.41 5.96
C LEU A 198 17.22 10.71 6.71
N GLU A 199 17.11 10.67 8.04
CA GLU A 199 18.04 10.00 8.94
C GLU A 199 18.22 8.54 8.57
N ALA A 200 17.13 7.87 8.16
CA ALA A 200 17.18 6.47 7.78
C ALA A 200 17.97 6.30 6.47
N PHE A 201 17.80 7.18 5.49
CA PHE A 201 18.59 7.07 4.26
C PHE A 201 20.08 7.25 4.51
N ILE A 202 20.45 8.25 5.33
CA ILE A 202 21.84 8.51 5.70
C ILE A 202 22.42 7.32 6.46
N LEU A 203 21.68 6.77 7.42
CA LEU A 203 22.12 5.63 8.25
C LEU A 203 22.43 4.38 7.41
N TYR A 204 21.65 4.13 6.35
CA TYR A 204 21.77 2.90 5.55
C TYR A 204 22.60 3.05 4.27
N ASN A 205 22.78 4.26 3.73
CA ASN A 205 23.43 4.49 2.43
C ASN A 205 24.60 5.46 2.45
N ASP A 206 24.95 6.06 3.59
CA ASP A 206 25.82 7.23 3.70
C ASP A 206 25.19 8.56 3.20
N PHE A 207 25.77 9.66 3.65
CA PHE A 207 25.29 11.01 3.30
C PHE A 207 25.49 11.35 1.82
N THR A 208 26.57 10.88 1.19
CA THR A 208 26.89 11.26 -0.19
C THR A 208 25.92 10.62 -1.18
N ALA A 209 25.63 9.34 -1.02
CA ALA A 209 24.64 8.64 -1.83
C ALA A 209 23.24 9.22 -1.60
N THR A 210 22.89 9.48 -0.34
CA THR A 210 21.60 10.11 0.02
C THR A 210 21.47 11.50 -0.61
N PHE A 211 22.52 12.32 -0.54
CA PHE A 211 22.51 13.67 -1.11
C PHE A 211 22.32 13.65 -2.64
N ARG A 212 23.04 12.76 -3.35
CA ARG A 212 22.86 12.59 -4.81
C ARG A 212 21.44 12.17 -5.15
N PHE A 213 20.90 11.21 -4.40
CA PHE A 213 19.51 10.77 -4.55
C PHE A 213 18.52 11.94 -4.35
N LEU A 214 18.69 12.73 -3.29
CA LEU A 214 17.82 13.88 -3.02
C LEU A 214 17.93 14.98 -4.08
N SER A 215 19.13 15.30 -4.55
CA SER A 215 19.33 16.27 -5.64
C SER A 215 18.66 15.81 -6.92
N SER A 216 18.86 14.54 -7.33
CA SER A 216 18.17 14.01 -8.50
C SER A 216 16.64 14.03 -8.33
N LEU A 217 16.13 13.72 -7.13
CA LEU A 217 14.70 13.77 -6.85
C LEU A 217 14.16 15.20 -6.93
N LYS A 218 14.92 16.19 -6.47
CA LYS A 218 14.60 17.61 -6.62
C LYS A 218 14.50 17.99 -8.09
N ASP A 219 15.46 17.57 -8.90
CA ASP A 219 15.50 17.90 -10.33
C ASP A 219 14.25 17.37 -11.04
N TYR A 220 13.86 16.12 -10.77
CA TYR A 220 12.60 15.55 -11.29
C TYR A 220 11.36 16.29 -10.78
N ALA A 221 11.33 16.68 -9.50
CA ALA A 221 10.20 17.43 -8.94
C ALA A 221 10.06 18.80 -9.59
N VAL A 222 11.17 19.52 -9.80
CA VAL A 222 11.19 20.83 -10.47
C VAL A 222 10.75 20.70 -11.94
N GLU A 223 11.23 19.68 -12.65
CA GLU A 223 10.82 19.38 -14.03
C GLU A 223 9.30 19.17 -14.13
N ALA A 224 8.71 18.46 -13.17
CA ALA A 224 7.27 18.22 -13.07
C ALA A 224 6.45 19.42 -12.55
N LYS A 225 7.09 20.57 -12.24
CA LYS A 225 6.47 21.73 -11.56
C LYS A 225 5.83 21.36 -10.21
N SER A 226 6.51 20.47 -9.50
CA SER A 226 6.12 19.94 -8.20
C SER A 226 7.10 20.37 -7.11
N THR A 227 6.74 20.09 -5.87
CA THR A 227 7.51 20.51 -4.69
C THR A 227 8.11 19.29 -4.01
N LEU A 228 9.38 19.38 -3.63
CA LEU A 228 10.04 18.42 -2.76
C LEU A 228 10.27 19.07 -1.40
N LEU A 229 9.73 18.47 -0.35
CA LEU A 229 9.90 18.90 1.04
C LEU A 229 10.68 17.85 1.80
N LEU A 230 11.86 18.22 2.29
CA LEU A 230 12.66 17.40 3.18
C LEU A 230 12.35 17.77 4.62
N VAL A 231 12.06 16.77 5.45
CA VAL A 231 11.82 16.93 6.87
C VAL A 231 13.05 16.41 7.60
N VAL A 232 13.64 17.26 8.43
CA VAL A 232 14.82 16.92 9.23
C VAL A 232 14.55 17.25 10.68
N ILE A 233 14.72 16.27 11.55
CA ILE A 233 14.64 16.47 12.99
C ILE A 233 15.95 17.10 13.46
N LYS A 234 15.90 18.14 14.30
CA LYS A 234 17.13 18.75 14.82
C LYS A 234 17.93 17.73 15.64
N GLY A 235 19.25 17.71 15.42
CA GLY A 235 20.18 16.87 16.19
C GLY A 235 20.35 15.44 15.65
N THR A 236 19.63 15.05 14.59
CA THR A 236 19.80 13.73 13.97
C THR A 236 20.83 13.69 12.85
N ILE A 237 21.15 14.85 12.27
CA ILE A 237 22.12 15.02 11.16
C ILE A 237 23.26 15.93 11.64
N GLY A 238 24.50 15.65 11.21
CA GLY A 238 25.65 16.46 11.59
C GLY A 238 25.58 17.89 11.04
N GLU A 239 26.13 18.88 11.76
CA GLU A 239 26.05 20.29 11.34
C GLU A 239 26.62 20.55 9.94
N LYS A 240 27.68 19.81 9.56
CA LYS A 240 28.31 19.93 8.24
C LYS A 240 27.38 19.45 7.14
N GLU A 241 26.73 18.31 7.36
CA GLU A 241 25.76 17.70 6.43
C GLU A 241 24.53 18.58 6.28
N LEU A 242 24.02 19.10 7.39
CA LEU A 242 22.90 20.05 7.40
C LEU A 242 23.21 21.31 6.59
N LYS A 243 24.41 21.89 6.74
CA LYS A 243 24.84 23.06 5.94
C LYS A 243 24.91 22.76 4.45
N ILE A 244 25.28 21.54 4.05
CA ILE A 244 25.28 21.12 2.64
C ILE A 244 23.83 21.02 2.14
N LEU A 245 22.93 20.42 2.91
CA LEU A 245 21.51 20.36 2.56
C LEU A 245 20.89 21.76 2.44
N MET A 246 21.17 22.67 3.37
CA MET A 246 20.65 24.05 3.34
C MET A 246 21.14 24.89 2.15
N ARG A 247 22.23 24.48 1.49
CA ARG A 247 22.69 25.12 0.25
C ARG A 247 21.92 24.65 -0.98
N GLU A 248 21.46 23.41 -0.95
CA GLU A 248 20.79 22.75 -2.08
C GLU A 248 19.26 22.87 -2.00
N PHE A 249 18.72 22.96 -0.78
CA PHE A 249 17.30 23.01 -0.44
C PHE A 249 17.00 24.29 0.34
N THR A 250 15.94 25.00 -0.05
CA THR A 250 15.57 26.27 0.56
C THR A 250 15.01 26.05 1.96
N PRO A 251 15.61 26.59 3.03
CA PRO A 251 15.14 26.38 4.38
C PRO A 251 13.81 27.10 4.62
N VAL A 252 12.84 26.39 5.19
CA VAL A 252 11.52 26.93 5.58
C VAL A 252 11.27 26.73 7.07
N LYS A 253 10.85 27.80 7.74
CA LYS A 253 10.51 27.78 9.18
C LYS A 253 9.18 27.08 9.47
N SER A 254 8.23 27.18 8.53
CA SER A 254 6.92 26.52 8.62
C SER A 254 6.56 25.94 7.26
N PRO A 255 5.99 24.72 7.19
CA PRO A 255 5.54 24.11 5.94
C PRO A 255 4.45 24.95 5.25
N LYS A 256 3.63 25.68 6.03
CA LYS A 256 2.55 26.55 5.53
C LYS A 256 3.06 27.65 4.59
N ASN A 257 4.33 28.06 4.71
CA ASN A 257 4.95 29.05 3.82
C ASN A 257 5.12 28.57 2.37
N LEU A 258 4.92 27.27 2.11
CA LEU A 258 4.98 26.69 0.76
C LEU A 258 3.70 26.92 -0.05
N LEU A 259 2.59 27.19 0.63
CA LEU A 259 1.37 27.66 -0.01
C LEU A 259 1.61 29.10 -0.47
N LYS A 260 1.48 29.37 -1.77
CA LYS A 260 1.45 30.76 -2.24
C LYS A 260 0.25 31.45 -1.59
N THR A 261 0.49 32.28 -0.60
CA THR A 261 -0.48 33.29 -0.17
C THR A 261 -0.81 34.14 -1.40
N SER A 262 -2.05 34.11 -1.84
CA SER A 262 -2.57 35.08 -2.81
C SER A 262 -2.28 36.48 -2.28
N SER A 263 -1.36 37.18 -2.91
CA SER A 263 -1.46 38.63 -3.06
C SER A 263 -1.93 38.92 -4.46
#